data_AF-A0A7W9YMS4-F1
#
_entry.id   AF-A0A7W9YMS4-F1
#
_cell.length_a   1.000
_cell.length_b   1.000
_cell.length_c   1.000
_cell.angle_alpha   90.00
_cell.angle_beta   90.00
_cell.angle_gamma   90.00
#
_symmetry.space_group_name_H-M   'P 1'
#
loop_
_entity.id
_entity.type
_entity.pdbx_description
1 polymer ?
#
loop_
_entity_poly.entity_id
_entity_poly.type
_entity_poly.pdbx_seq_one_letter_code
_entity_poly.pdbx_strand_id
1 'polypeptide(L)'
;MLDLTPDEARCLRQLADRIVEATQDRAYWLSGARDTSLAILARATEWLGDACAQHMPAHVLGQNPGRTARQQFTCIRPCGHSGVHIDTAGHCWGPCANAKAEEPS
;
A
#
# COMPACT_ATOMS: atom_id res chain seq x y z
N MET A 1 -18.94 -11.05 -7.54
CA MET A 1 -18.06 -10.56 -6.46
C MET A 1 -17.52 -11.81 -5.79
N LEU A 2 -16.21 -11.99 -5.69
CA LEU A 2 -15.63 -13.23 -5.12
C LEU A 2 -15.89 -13.22 -3.60
N ASP A 3 -16.64 -14.19 -3.11
CA ASP A 3 -16.86 -14.39 -1.67
C ASP A 3 -15.61 -15.05 -1.06
N LEU A 4 -14.65 -14.22 -0.66
CA LEU A 4 -13.44 -14.69 0.02
C LEU A 4 -13.65 -14.72 1.53
N THR A 5 -13.13 -15.76 2.17
CA THR A 5 -12.94 -15.78 3.62
C THR A 5 -11.86 -14.77 4.04
N PRO A 6 -11.83 -14.34 5.32
CA PRO A 6 -10.78 -13.44 5.81
C PRO A 6 -9.35 -13.97 5.61
N ASP A 7 -9.16 -15.29 5.69
CA ASP A 7 -7.83 -15.90 5.50
C ASP A 7 -7.40 -15.88 4.03
N GLU A 8 -8.33 -16.14 3.11
CA GLU A 8 -8.08 -16.03 1.67
C GLU A 8 -7.79 -14.58 1.26
N ALA A 9 -8.54 -13.61 1.79
CA ALA A 9 -8.27 -12.20 1.59
C ALA A 9 -6.86 -11.81 2.11
N ARG A 10 -6.45 -12.33 3.27
CA ARG A 10 -5.11 -12.09 3.82
C ARG A 10 -4.01 -12.70 2.93
N CYS A 11 -4.21 -13.92 2.43
CA CYS A 11 -3.28 -14.59 1.54
C CYS A 11 -3.10 -13.82 0.22
N LEU A 12 -4.21 -13.45 -0.44
CA LEU A 12 -4.21 -12.64 -1.66
C LEU A 12 -3.50 -11.30 -1.46
N ARG A 13 -3.74 -10.67 -0.31
CA ARG A 13 -3.08 -9.42 0.04
C ARG A 13 -1.57 -9.55 0.16
N GLN A 14 -1.09 -10.57 0.88
CA GLN A 14 0.33 -10.82 1.04
C GLN A 14 1.02 -11.12 -0.30
N LEU A 15 0.36 -11.86 -1.18
CA LEU A 15 0.86 -12.12 -2.54
C LEU A 15 0.95 -10.84 -3.35
N ALA A 16 -0.12 -10.03 -3.35
CA ALA A 16 -0.16 -8.76 -4.07
C ALA A 16 0.92 -7.79 -3.57
N ASP A 17 1.11 -7.68 -2.25
CA ASP A 17 2.12 -6.82 -1.63
C ASP A 17 3.54 -7.21 -2.06
N ARG A 18 3.85 -8.51 -2.07
CA ARG A 18 5.16 -9.02 -2.54
C ARG A 18 5.40 -8.74 -4.03
N ILE A 19 4.37 -8.83 -4.87
CA ILE A 19 4.49 -8.50 -6.30
C ILE A 19 4.74 -7.00 -6.46
N VAL A 20 4.02 -6.16 -5.74
CA VAL A 20 4.25 -4.71 -5.74
C VAL A 20 5.68 -4.38 -5.34
N GLU A 21 6.18 -4.95 -4.24
CA GLU A 21 7.56 -4.76 -3.78
C GLU A 21 8.59 -5.24 -4.82
N ALA A 22 8.41 -6.44 -5.38
CA ALA A 22 9.31 -6.98 -6.41
C ALA A 22 9.30 -6.18 -7.72
N THR A 23 8.20 -5.44 -8.00
CA THR A 23 8.06 -4.61 -9.20
C THR A 23 8.49 -3.15 -8.98
N GLN A 24 8.90 -2.79 -7.77
CA GLN A 24 9.28 -1.41 -7.43
C GLN A 24 10.56 -0.95 -8.14
N ASP A 25 11.51 -1.87 -8.36
CA ASP A 25 12.84 -1.58 -8.94
C ASP A 25 13.01 -1.98 -10.41
N ARG A 26 12.00 -2.59 -11.06
CA ARG A 26 12.15 -3.14 -12.43
C ARG A 26 11.32 -2.40 -13.48
N ALA A 27 12.03 -1.93 -14.49
CA ALA A 27 11.58 -1.04 -15.54
C ALA A 27 10.42 -1.60 -16.40
N TYR A 28 9.37 -0.79 -16.54
CA TYR A 28 8.39 -0.68 -17.63
C TYR A 28 7.53 -1.90 -18.01
N TRP A 29 8.07 -3.12 -18.04
CA TRP A 29 7.41 -4.33 -18.53
C TRP A 29 6.43 -4.97 -17.54
N LEU A 30 6.44 -4.51 -16.28
CA LEU A 30 5.61 -5.05 -15.20
C LEU A 30 4.52 -4.08 -14.73
N SER A 31 4.25 -2.99 -15.47
CA SER A 31 3.23 -1.99 -15.09
C SER A 31 1.84 -2.63 -14.94
N GLY A 32 1.39 -3.44 -15.90
CA GLY A 32 0.09 -4.12 -15.80
C GLY A 32 -0.01 -5.11 -14.63
N ALA A 33 1.07 -5.83 -14.32
CA ALA A 33 1.11 -6.73 -13.18
C ALA A 33 1.10 -5.95 -11.85
N ARG A 34 1.81 -4.81 -11.80
CA ARG A 34 1.82 -3.91 -10.66
C ARG A 34 0.44 -3.29 -10.43
N ASP A 35 -0.18 -2.74 -11.47
CA ASP A 35 -1.51 -2.12 -11.39
C ASP A 35 -2.57 -3.13 -10.92
N THR A 36 -2.53 -4.35 -11.47
CA THR A 36 -3.40 -5.44 -11.03
C THR A 36 -3.17 -5.81 -9.57
N SER A 37 -1.91 -5.86 -9.14
CA SER A 37 -1.56 -6.17 -7.74
C SER A 37 -2.01 -5.06 -6.79
N LEU A 38 -1.89 -3.79 -7.17
CA LEU A 38 -2.40 -2.66 -6.39
C LEU A 38 -3.93 -2.73 -6.24
N ALA A 39 -4.64 -3.09 -7.32
CA ALA A 39 -6.10 -3.26 -7.28
C ALA A 39 -6.51 -4.42 -6.35
N ILE A 40 -5.80 -5.55 -6.40
CA ILE A 40 -6.02 -6.69 -5.50
C ILE A 40 -5.75 -6.28 -4.05
N LEU A 41 -4.63 -5.60 -3.79
CA LEU A 41 -4.24 -5.12 -2.46
C LEU A 41 -5.29 -4.17 -1.89
N ALA A 42 -5.77 -3.21 -2.68
CA ALA A 42 -6.82 -2.28 -2.28
C ALA A 42 -8.12 -3.01 -1.92
N ARG A 43 -8.54 -3.98 -2.74
CA ARG A 43 -9.78 -4.73 -2.52
C ARG A 43 -9.70 -5.65 -1.31
N ALA A 44 -8.56 -6.33 -1.13
CA ALA A 44 -8.33 -7.18 0.03
C ALA A 44 -8.30 -6.37 1.33
N THR A 45 -7.70 -5.19 1.30
CA THR A 45 -7.68 -4.28 2.45
C THR A 45 -9.07 -3.72 2.76
N GLU A 46 -9.91 -3.43 1.77
CA GLU A 46 -11.31 -3.06 1.97
C GLU A 46 -12.11 -4.19 2.64
N TRP A 47 -11.91 -5.45 2.21
CA TRP A 47 -12.58 -6.61 2.81
C TRP A 47 -12.17 -6.86 4.26
N LEU A 48 -10.89 -6.67 4.56
CA LEU A 48 -10.34 -6.93 5.90
C LEU A 48 -10.52 -5.76 6.86
N GLY A 49 -10.72 -4.54 6.36
CA GLY A 49 -10.96 -3.35 7.17
C GLY A 49 -9.77 -2.92 8.04
N ASP A 50 -8.57 -3.42 7.78
CA ASP A 50 -7.36 -3.27 8.60
C ASP A 50 -6.26 -2.46 7.90
N ALA A 51 -6.65 -1.48 7.08
CA ALA A 51 -5.72 -0.57 6.42
C ALA A 51 -4.85 0.20 7.44
N CYS A 52 -3.63 0.56 7.05
CA CYS A 52 -2.69 1.31 7.90
C CYS A 52 -3.18 2.69 8.37
N ALA A 53 -4.25 3.23 7.79
CA ALA A 53 -4.85 4.54 8.11
C ALA A 53 -3.92 5.76 7.93
N GLN A 54 -2.64 5.55 7.56
CA GLN A 54 -1.71 6.61 7.23
C GLN A 54 -2.05 7.20 5.86
N HIS A 55 -1.99 8.53 5.79
CA HIS A 55 -2.22 9.29 4.56
C HIS A 55 -0.91 9.84 4.03
N MET A 56 -0.86 10.06 2.71
CA MET A 56 0.26 10.73 2.09
C MET A 56 0.41 12.15 2.66
N PRO A 57 1.61 12.55 3.13
CA PRO A 57 1.83 13.88 3.67
C PRO A 57 1.61 14.97 2.63
N ALA A 58 1.01 16.09 3.04
CA ALA A 58 0.75 17.23 2.15
C ALA A 58 2.01 17.80 1.47
N HIS A 59 3.18 17.70 2.13
CA HIS A 59 4.45 18.17 1.55
C HIS A 59 4.95 17.28 0.40
N VAL A 60 4.54 16.00 0.34
CA VAL A 60 4.82 15.11 -0.80
C VAL A 60 3.90 15.46 -1.98
N LEU A 61 2.66 15.90 -1.69
CA LEU A 61 1.70 16.35 -2.71
C LEU A 61 2.07 17.68 -3.36
N GLY A 62 2.75 18.57 -2.63
CA GLY A 62 3.19 19.90 -3.10
C GLY A 62 4.16 19.89 -4.28
N GLN A 63 4.68 18.71 -4.67
CA GLN A 63 5.52 18.55 -5.86
C GLN A 63 4.71 18.35 -7.16
N ASN A 64 3.37 18.24 -7.09
CA ASN A 64 2.50 18.12 -8.26
C ASN A 64 1.31 19.11 -8.19
N PRO A 65 1.41 20.29 -8.82
CA PRO A 65 0.45 21.40 -8.66
C PRO A 65 -0.96 21.14 -9.24
N GLY A 66 -1.23 19.95 -9.80
CA GLY A 66 -2.54 19.59 -10.38
C GLY A 66 -3.44 18.73 -9.50
N ARG A 67 -2.99 18.23 -8.34
CA ARG A 67 -3.80 17.36 -7.48
C ARG A 67 -4.46 18.15 -6.36
N THR A 68 -5.78 18.33 -6.47
CA THR A 68 -6.59 18.93 -5.41
C THR A 68 -6.49 18.13 -4.11
N ALA A 69 -6.33 18.81 -2.98
CA ALA A 69 -6.25 18.26 -1.61
C ALA A 69 -7.41 17.33 -1.17
N ARG A 70 -8.43 17.13 -2.02
CA ARG A 70 -9.54 16.19 -1.81
C ARG A 70 -9.21 14.74 -2.15
N GLN A 71 -8.11 14.46 -2.85
CA GLN A 71 -7.60 13.10 -3.02
C GLN A 71 -6.56 12.81 -1.94
N GLN A 72 -7.03 12.56 -0.71
CA GLN A 72 -6.17 12.05 0.35
C GLN A 72 -5.79 10.60 0.00
N PHE A 73 -4.58 10.41 -0.50
CA PHE A 73 -4.06 9.09 -0.80
C PHE A 73 -3.84 8.33 0.50
N THR A 74 -4.60 7.24 0.68
CA THR A 74 -4.57 6.42 1.91
C THR A 74 -3.73 5.18 1.66
N CYS A 75 -2.91 4.81 2.63
CA CYS A 75 -2.08 3.61 2.53
C CYS A 75 -2.96 2.35 2.43
N ILE A 76 -2.74 1.53 1.41
CA ILE A 76 -3.48 0.29 1.19
C ILE A 76 -2.83 -0.95 1.82
N ARG A 77 -1.68 -0.78 2.49
CA ARG A 77 -1.00 -1.88 3.19
C ARG A 77 -1.63 -2.13 4.57
N PRO A 78 -1.43 -3.34 5.13
CA PRO A 78 -1.98 -3.71 6.43
C PRO A 78 -1.53 -2.78 7.55
N CYS A 79 -2.32 -2.64 8.60
CA CYS A 79 -1.91 -1.95 9.81
C CYS A 79 -0.62 -2.56 10.39
N GLY A 80 0.34 -1.70 10.77
CA GLY A 80 1.63 -2.12 11.33
C GLY A 80 2.61 -2.72 10.30
N HIS A 81 2.37 -2.54 9.00
CA HIS A 81 3.35 -2.95 7.99
C HIS A 81 4.68 -2.21 8.13
N SER A 82 5.77 -2.86 7.72
CA SER A 82 7.09 -2.24 7.62
C SER A 82 7.37 -1.77 6.19
N GLY A 83 8.38 -0.91 6.02
CA GLY A 83 8.78 -0.42 4.68
C GLY A 83 7.92 0.76 4.20
N VAL A 84 7.83 0.99 2.89
CA VAL A 84 7.16 2.19 2.39
C VAL A 84 5.63 2.10 2.45
N HIS A 85 4.96 3.23 2.69
CA HIS A 85 3.53 3.34 2.42
C HIS A 85 3.28 3.40 0.92
N ILE A 86 2.13 2.89 0.48
CA ILE A 86 1.72 2.92 -0.92
C ILE A 86 0.21 3.15 -1.04
N ASP A 87 -0.23 3.87 -2.06
CA ASP A 87 -1.64 4.10 -2.37
C ASP A 87 -2.14 3.22 -3.53
N THR A 88 -3.43 3.33 -3.85
CA THR A 88 -4.07 2.63 -4.97
C THR A 88 -3.48 2.97 -6.34
N ALA A 89 -2.81 4.11 -6.46
CA ALA A 89 -2.16 4.54 -7.69
C ALA A 89 -0.65 4.22 -7.69
N GLY A 90 -0.15 3.49 -6.70
CA GLY A 90 1.22 3.01 -6.63
C GLY A 90 2.25 4.06 -6.18
N HIS A 91 1.82 5.21 -5.68
CA HIS A 91 2.74 6.22 -5.14
C HIS A 91 3.24 5.78 -3.77
N CYS A 92 4.56 5.82 -3.59
CA CYS A 92 5.19 5.43 -2.35
C CYS A 92 5.60 6.65 -1.52
N TRP A 93 5.44 6.61 -0.20
CA TRP A 93 5.92 7.67 0.70
C TRP A 93 6.36 7.13 2.05
N GLY A 94 7.41 7.76 2.61
CA GLY A 94 7.91 7.52 3.96
C GLY A 94 8.34 6.07 4.24
N PRO A 95 9.13 5.83 5.28
CA PRO A 95 9.19 4.52 5.92
C PRO A 95 8.08 4.42 6.98
N CYS A 96 7.42 3.27 7.06
CA CYS A 96 6.55 2.94 8.18
C CYS A 96 7.41 2.83 9.41
N ALA A 97 7.15 3.69 10.39
CA ALA A 97 7.71 3.51 11.71
C ALA A 97 7.16 2.19 12.27
N ASN A 98 7.97 1.14 12.24
CA ASN A 98 7.73 0.02 13.14
C ASN A 98 7.87 0.58 14.55
N ALA A 99 6.76 0.80 15.24
CA ALA A 99 6.73 1.01 16.68
C ALA A 99 7.09 -0.30 17.39
N LYS A 100 8.35 -0.70 17.27
CA LYS A 100 9.04 -1.65 18.13
C LYS A 100 10.41 -1.03 18.40
N ALA A 101 10.43 -0.15 19.39
CA ALA A 101 11.61 -0.02 20.23
C ALA A 101 11.86 -1.41 20.83
N GLU A 102 12.83 -2.14 20.30
CA GLU A 102 13.52 -3.16 21.09
C GLU A 102 14.66 -2.43 21.81
N GLU A 103 14.59 -2.49 23.15
CA GLU A 103 15.48 -1.83 24.11
C GLU A 103 16.95 -2.25 23.91
N PRO A 104 17.92 -1.34 24.11
CA PRO A 104 19.31 -1.75 24.27
C PRO A 104 19.49 -2.38 25.66
N SER A 105 19.92 -3.65 25.70
CA SER A 105 20.58 -4.25 26.88
C SER A 105 22.05 -3.86 26.94
#